data_AF-A0A3B0SRV9-F1
#
_entry.id   AF-A0A3B0SRV9-F1
#
_cell.length_a   1.000
_cell.length_b   1.000
_cell.length_c   1.000
_cell.angle_alpha   90.00
_cell.angle_beta   90.00
_cell.angle_gamma   90.00
#
_symmetry.space_group_name_H-M   'P 1'
#
loop_
_entity.id
_entity.type
_entity.pdbx_description
1 polymer ?
#
loop_
_entity_poly.entity_id
_entity_poly.type
_entity_poly.pdbx_seq_one_letter_code
_entity_poly.pdbx_strand_id
1 'polypeptide(L)'
;MFEGGGVRGIALAGAAAAALDAGYVFRSTVGTSAGALVAALLASGFDAEDIEREVAGMDWPGLLDPVPPARVPLIGQHLALMTHRGIHRTRRIEAVWTKMLLRKGVRTFNDLP
;
A
#
# COMPACT_ATOMS: atom_id res chain seq x y z
N MET A 1 -3.94 11.82 -8.58
CA MET A 1 -4.95 10.80 -8.22
C MET A 1 -4.33 9.44 -8.49
N PHE A 2 -4.44 8.50 -7.54
CA PHE A 2 -3.82 7.17 -7.62
C PHE A 2 -4.90 6.09 -7.61
N GLU A 3 -5.13 5.44 -8.75
CA GLU A 3 -6.18 4.42 -8.88
C GLU A 3 -5.72 3.04 -8.39
N GLY A 4 -6.68 2.20 -8.00
CA GLY A 4 -6.39 0.84 -7.54
C GLY A 4 -6.05 -0.12 -8.67
N GLY A 5 -5.11 -1.04 -8.44
CA GLY A 5 -4.72 -2.05 -9.43
C GLY A 5 -3.98 -3.27 -8.87
N GLY A 6 -4.10 -3.55 -7.56
CA GLY A 6 -3.40 -4.65 -6.90
C GLY A 6 -1.87 -4.48 -6.92
N VAL A 7 -1.15 -5.47 -7.47
CA VAL A 7 0.33 -5.43 -7.66
C VAL A 7 0.81 -4.21 -8.44
N ARG A 8 -0.05 -3.60 -9.29
CA ARG A 8 0.27 -2.33 -9.97
C ARG A 8 0.44 -1.15 -9.01
N GLY A 9 0.12 -1.30 -7.73
CA GLY A 9 0.43 -0.31 -6.68
C GLY A 9 1.92 0.01 -6.57
N ILE A 10 2.80 -0.95 -6.88
CA ILE A 10 4.26 -0.74 -6.93
C ILE A 10 4.62 0.24 -8.05
N ALA A 11 3.99 0.10 -9.22
CA ALA A 11 4.22 1.02 -10.35
C ALA A 11 3.75 2.44 -10.02
N LEU A 12 2.69 2.60 -9.22
CA LEU A 12 2.24 3.91 -8.75
C LEU A 12 3.23 4.55 -7.78
N ALA A 13 3.85 3.77 -6.91
CA ALA A 13 4.89 4.25 -6.01
C ALA A 13 6.13 4.70 -6.81
N GLY A 14 6.59 3.90 -7.78
CA GLY A 14 7.69 4.28 -8.65
C GLY A 14 7.39 5.53 -9.51
N ALA A 15 6.17 5.64 -10.04
CA ALA A 15 5.74 6.84 -10.75
C ALA A 15 5.70 8.08 -9.84
N ALA A 16 5.30 7.92 -8.58
CA ALA A 16 5.32 9.02 -7.61
C ALA A 16 6.74 9.46 -7.25
N ALA A 17 7.66 8.51 -7.03
CA ALA A 17 9.07 8.80 -6.78
C ALA A 17 9.70 9.55 -7.96
N ALA A 18 9.51 9.06 -9.19
CA ALA A 18 10.01 9.73 -10.39
C ALA A 18 9.47 11.16 -10.56
N ALA A 19 8.21 11.41 -10.19
CA ALA A 19 7.65 12.76 -10.20
C ALA A 19 8.30 13.67 -9.15
N LEU A 20 8.53 13.16 -7.93
CA LEU A 20 9.22 13.91 -6.88
C LEU A 20 10.66 14.25 -7.29
N ASP A 21 11.40 13.30 -7.88
CA ASP A 21 12.77 13.51 -8.38
C ASP A 21 12.84 14.53 -9.51
N ALA A 22 11.81 14.59 -10.35
CA ALA A 22 11.69 15.63 -11.38
C ALA A 22 11.32 17.02 -10.80
N GLY A 23 11.21 17.15 -9.47
CA GLY A 23 10.93 18.40 -8.78
C GLY A 23 9.44 18.73 -8.66
N TYR A 24 8.54 17.80 -8.98
CA TYR A 24 7.11 18.00 -8.75
C TYR A 24 6.76 17.83 -7.28
N VAL A 25 5.80 18.62 -6.79
CA VAL A 25 5.32 18.54 -5.41
C VAL A 25 3.84 18.20 -5.39
N PHE A 26 3.48 17.18 -4.60
CA PHE A 26 2.08 16.78 -4.41
C PHE A 26 1.42 17.63 -3.32
N ARG A 27 0.59 18.60 -3.72
CA ARG A 27 -0.19 19.42 -2.77
C ARG A 27 -1.35 18.67 -2.14
N SER A 28 -1.99 17.79 -2.89
CA SER A 28 -3.08 16.95 -2.41
C SER A 28 -3.04 15.61 -3.12
N THR A 29 -3.38 14.55 -2.37
CA THR A 29 -3.36 13.19 -2.88
C THR A 29 -4.68 12.50 -2.55
N VAL A 30 -5.20 11.77 -3.51
CA VAL A 30 -6.37 10.90 -3.36
C VAL A 30 -6.02 9.56 -3.99
N GLY A 31 -6.43 8.48 -3.35
CA GLY A 31 -6.23 7.16 -3.93
C GLY A 31 -7.23 6.12 -3.43
N THR A 32 -7.34 5.04 -4.21
CA THR A 32 -8.27 3.94 -3.95
C THR A 32 -7.50 2.62 -3.90
N SER A 33 -7.81 1.76 -2.93
CA SER A 33 -7.14 0.46 -2.76
C SER A 33 -5.61 0.63 -2.67
N ALA A 34 -4.81 -0.02 -3.53
CA ALA A 34 -3.36 0.12 -3.57
C ALA A 34 -2.89 1.57 -3.83
N GLY A 35 -3.66 2.38 -4.56
CA GLY A 35 -3.35 3.81 -4.74
C GLY A 35 -3.54 4.63 -3.47
N ALA A 36 -4.44 4.23 -2.56
CA ALA A 36 -4.62 4.88 -1.27
C ALA A 36 -3.39 4.69 -0.36
N LEU A 37 -2.73 3.53 -0.46
CA LEU A 37 -1.50 3.24 0.26
C LEU A 37 -0.35 4.17 -0.16
N VAL A 38 -0.19 4.41 -1.46
CA VAL A 38 0.82 5.35 -1.99
C VAL A 38 0.45 6.79 -1.64
N ALA A 39 -0.83 7.16 -1.81
CA ALA A 39 -1.32 8.49 -1.45
C ALA A 39 -1.09 8.82 0.03
N ALA A 40 -1.28 7.84 0.93
CA ALA A 40 -1.05 8.03 2.36
C ALA A 40 0.44 8.33 2.68
N LEU A 41 1.38 7.63 2.02
CA LEU A 41 2.80 7.88 2.21
C LEU A 41 3.18 9.29 1.73
N LEU A 42 2.72 9.68 0.54
CA LEU A 42 2.94 11.02 -0.01
C LEU A 42 2.36 12.12 0.89
N ALA A 43 1.12 11.95 1.35
CA ALA A 43 0.47 12.90 2.26
C ALA A 43 1.22 13.04 3.58
N SER A 44 1.90 11.98 4.05
CA SER A 44 2.70 12.00 5.27
C SER A 44 4.11 12.60 5.10
N GLY A 45 4.45 13.12 3.92
CA GLY A 45 5.73 13.78 3.67
C GLY A 45 6.88 12.81 3.38
N PHE A 46 6.60 11.66 2.75
CA PHE A 46 7.64 10.83 2.14
C PHE A 46 8.16 11.51 0.87
N ASP A 47 9.49 11.56 0.73
CA ASP A 47 10.17 12.03 -0.48
C ASP A 47 10.45 10.86 -1.45
N ALA A 48 11.11 11.17 -2.58
CA ALA A 48 11.42 10.18 -3.60
C ALA A 48 12.32 9.06 -3.03
N GLU A 49 13.38 9.43 -2.32
CA GLU A 49 14.34 8.50 -1.73
C GLU A 49 13.68 7.59 -0.70
N ASP A 50 12.79 8.13 0.13
CA ASP A 50 11.99 7.36 1.07
C ASP A 50 11.15 6.32 0.32
N ILE A 51 10.41 6.73 -0.71
CA ILE A 51 9.55 5.82 -1.48
C ILE A 51 10.38 4.73 -2.16
N GLU A 52 11.47 5.08 -2.83
CA GLU A 52 12.34 4.11 -3.50
C GLU A 52 12.91 3.09 -2.51
N ARG A 53 13.44 3.56 -1.38
CA ARG A 53 14.02 2.70 -0.35
C ARG A 53 13.00 1.75 0.24
N GLU A 54 11.81 2.25 0.60
CA GLU A 54 10.76 1.41 1.19
C GLU A 54 10.19 0.42 0.17
N VAL A 55 10.02 0.80 -1.10
CA VAL A 55 9.50 -0.07 -2.17
C VAL A 55 10.50 -1.14 -2.57
N ALA A 56 11.79 -0.79 -2.71
CA ALA A 56 12.85 -1.72 -3.07
C ALA A 56 13.14 -2.75 -1.97
N GLY A 57 13.02 -2.34 -0.71
CA GLY A 57 13.25 -3.22 0.46
C GLY A 57 12.05 -4.09 0.85
N MET A 58 10.92 -3.99 0.15
CA MET A 58 9.66 -4.61 0.58
C MET A 58 9.56 -6.09 0.19
N ASP A 59 9.23 -6.94 1.17
CA ASP A 59 8.86 -8.34 0.93
C ASP A 59 7.41 -8.43 0.40
N TRP A 60 7.26 -8.21 -0.90
CA TRP A 60 5.96 -8.23 -1.58
C TRP A 60 5.20 -9.56 -1.45
N PRO A 61 5.83 -10.74 -1.61
CA PRO A 61 5.18 -12.01 -1.32
C PRO A 61 4.72 -12.12 0.14
N GLY A 62 5.54 -11.62 1.07
CA GLY A 62 5.22 -11.61 2.50
C GLY A 62 4.00 -10.76 2.86
N LEU A 63 3.63 -9.77 2.06
CA LEU A 63 2.42 -8.97 2.28
C LEU A 63 1.12 -9.76 2.03
N LEU A 64 1.18 -10.80 1.19
CA LEU A 64 0.02 -11.64 0.90
C LEU A 64 -0.23 -12.60 2.07
N ASP A 65 -1.36 -12.43 2.75
CA ASP A 65 -1.79 -13.32 3.85
C ASP A 65 -3.10 -14.04 3.49
N PRO A 66 -3.05 -15.10 2.65
CA PRO A 66 -4.26 -15.83 2.27
C PRO A 66 -4.92 -16.50 3.48
N VAL A 67 -6.25 -16.37 3.58
CA VAL A 67 -7.05 -17.07 4.58
C VAL A 67 -6.98 -18.59 4.36
N PRO A 68 -7.20 -19.43 5.39
CA PRO A 68 -6.95 -20.87 5.28
C PRO A 68 -7.67 -21.55 4.09
N PRO A 69 -8.95 -21.24 3.79
CA PRO A 69 -9.62 -21.81 2.62
C PRO A 69 -9.00 -21.41 1.28
N ALA A 70 -8.40 -20.22 1.19
CA ALA A 70 -7.79 -19.71 -0.04
C ALA A 70 -6.58 -20.52 -0.53
N ARG A 71 -6.05 -21.40 0.34
CA ARG A 71 -4.88 -22.24 0.05
C ARG A 71 -5.22 -23.56 -0.63
N VAL A 72 -6.51 -23.91 -0.73
CA VAL A 72 -6.96 -25.14 -1.40
C VAL A 72 -6.80 -24.98 -2.91
N PRO A 73 -6.13 -25.92 -3.61
CA PRO A 73 -6.00 -25.85 -5.07
C PRO A 73 -7.35 -25.83 -5.79
N LEU A 74 -7.41 -25.15 -6.94
CA LEU A 74 -8.59 -25.00 -7.82
C LEU A 74 -9.79 -24.22 -7.25
N ILE A 75 -10.24 -24.52 -6.02
CA ILE A 75 -11.49 -23.98 -5.47
C ILE A 75 -11.30 -23.01 -4.29
N GLY A 76 -10.06 -22.87 -3.79
CA GLY A 76 -9.81 -22.19 -2.52
C GLY A 76 -10.23 -20.73 -2.48
N GLN A 77 -10.04 -19.97 -3.56
CA GLN A 77 -10.43 -18.56 -3.61
C GLN A 77 -11.95 -18.37 -3.51
N HIS A 78 -12.72 -19.23 -4.18
CA HIS A 78 -14.18 -19.20 -4.11
C HIS A 78 -14.67 -19.57 -2.70
N LEU A 79 -14.09 -20.62 -2.12
CA LEU A 79 -14.41 -21.02 -0.74
C LEU A 79 -14.08 -19.91 0.26
N ALA A 80 -12.95 -19.23 0.09
CA ALA A 80 -12.55 -18.09 0.91
C ALA A 80 -13.55 -16.94 0.81
N LEU A 81 -14.05 -16.61 -0.38
CA LEU A 81 -15.07 -15.56 -0.55
C LEU A 81 -16.43 -15.94 0.04
N MET A 82 -16.79 -17.23 0.03
CA MET A 82 -18.04 -17.73 0.61
C MET A 82 -18.02 -17.78 2.13
N THR A 83 -16.86 -18.04 2.73
CA THR A 83 -16.72 -18.28 4.18
C THR A 83 -16.07 -17.12 4.93
N HIS A 84 -15.35 -16.24 4.25
CA HIS A 84 -14.64 -15.10 4.82
C HIS A 84 -14.92 -13.82 4.05
N ARG A 85 -14.62 -12.68 4.67
CA ARG A 85 -14.79 -11.34 4.08
C ARG A 85 -13.72 -10.98 3.03
N GLY A 86 -12.96 -11.95 2.53
CA GLY A 86 -11.88 -11.73 1.55
C GLY A 86 -10.95 -12.93 1.41
N ILE A 87 -10.16 -12.92 0.33
CA ILE A 87 -9.17 -13.97 -0.01
C ILE A 87 -7.89 -13.82 0.83
N HIS A 88 -7.51 -12.57 1.12
CA HIS A 88 -6.34 -12.24 1.93
C HIS A 88 -6.74 -11.40 3.14
N ARG A 89 -6.04 -11.60 4.26
CA ARG A 89 -6.12 -10.74 5.43
C ARG A 89 -5.26 -9.50 5.21
N THR A 90 -5.72 -8.36 5.71
CA THR A 90 -5.04 -7.07 5.56
C THR A 90 -4.02 -6.78 6.67
N ARG A 91 -3.94 -7.61 7.72
CA ARG A 91 -3.15 -7.36 8.94
C ARG A 91 -1.67 -7.08 8.66
N ARG A 92 -1.06 -7.80 7.72
CA ARG A 92 0.36 -7.60 7.36
C ARG A 92 0.58 -6.27 6.66
N ILE A 93 -0.24 -5.96 5.66
CA ILE A 93 -0.19 -4.68 4.94
C ILE A 93 -0.40 -3.52 5.91
N GLU A 94 -1.42 -3.63 6.77
CA GLU A 94 -1.71 -2.63 7.80
C GLU A 94 -0.52 -2.42 8.73
N ALA A 95 0.06 -3.48 9.29
CA ALA A 95 1.22 -3.36 10.17
C ALA A 95 2.44 -2.69 9.51
N VAL A 96 2.71 -3.01 8.24
CA VAL A 96 3.80 -2.40 7.47
C VAL A 96 3.54 -0.91 7.25
N TRP A 97 2.34 -0.54 6.79
CA TRP A 97 1.99 0.85 6.54
C TRP A 97 1.91 1.67 7.82
N THR A 98 1.32 1.13 8.89
CA THR A 98 1.30 1.79 10.20
C THR A 98 2.71 2.07 10.68
N LYS A 99 3.65 1.13 10.56
CA LYS A 99 5.05 1.35 10.93
C LYS A 99 5.69 2.49 10.12
N MET A 100 5.41 2.57 8.82
CA MET A 100 5.94 3.63 7.95
C MET A 100 5.36 5.00 8.32
N LEU A 101 4.04 5.12 8.46
CA LEU A 101 3.38 6.38 8.79
C LEU A 101 3.78 6.88 10.19
N LEU A 102 3.96 5.97 11.15
CA LEU A 102 4.44 6.31 12.49
C LEU A 102 5.85 6.92 12.48
N ARG A 103 6.72 6.57 11.53
CA ARG A 103 8.05 7.18 11.39
C ARG A 103 7.97 8.65 10.97
N LYS A 104 6.89 9.06 10.30
CA LYS A 104 6.57 10.46 10.00
C LYS A 104 5.65 11.09 11.06
N GLY A 105 5.36 10.39 12.16
CA GLY A 105 4.50 10.89 13.24
C GLY A 105 3.00 10.83 12.93
N VAL A 106 2.59 10.19 11.84
CA VAL A 106 1.18 10.17 11.39
C VAL A 106 0.48 8.91 11.91
N ARG A 107 -0.65 9.09 12.61
CA ARG A 107 -1.54 8.00 13.05
C ARG A 107 -2.95 8.13 12.49
N THR A 108 -3.40 9.37 12.33
CA THR A 108 -4.73 9.75 11.90
C THR A 108 -4.65 10.83 10.83
N PHE A 109 -5.74 11.08 10.12
CA PHE A 109 -5.80 12.16 9.15
C PHE A 109 -5.58 13.55 9.76
N ASN A 110 -5.84 13.72 11.05
CA ASN A 110 -5.62 14.98 11.76
C ASN A 110 -4.14 15.28 12.01
N ASP A 111 -3.27 14.28 11.85
CA ASP A 111 -1.81 14.43 12.01
C ASP A 111 -1.13 14.84 10.69
N LEU A 112 -1.90 14.98 9.59
CA LEU A 112 -1.37 15.40 8.30
C LEU A 112 -1.18 16.93 8.26
N PRO A 113 -0.12 17.41 7.59
CA PRO A 113 0.18 18.84 7.46
C PRO A 113 -0.79 19.62 6.57
#